data_AF-A0A858RNW4-F1
#
_entry.id   AF-A0A858RNW4-F1
#
_cell.length_a   1.000
_cell.length_b   1.000
_cell.length_c   1.000
_cell.angle_alpha   90.00
_cell.angle_beta   90.00
_cell.angle_gamma   90.00
#
_symmetry.space_group_name_H-M   'P 1'
#
loop_
_entity.id
_entity.type
_entity.pdbx_description
1 polymer ?
#
loop_
_entity_poly.entity_id
_entity_poly.type
_entity_poly.pdbx_seq_one_letter_code
_entity_poly.pdbx_strand_id
1 'polypeptide(L)'
;MKWRWYRSLILWAGLLVMGFISWAWWDSCHSSSEAMKNEWYVGSHESGITFGRSGGTRRSALEWTRYGSPARYHALHPSLPFVGRGREDDSHEASMAARDAPDRKTYYHYRWAGMSKETVWLYIPYWLIMAVAGAAWVLCLAWRWRSATADAGSSAKDPAEQM
;
A
#
# COMPACT_ATOMS: atom_id res chain seq x y z
N MET A 1 6.94 26.55 27.03
CA MET A 1 7.70 25.29 26.76
C MET A 1 6.93 24.17 26.03
N LYS A 2 5.59 24.04 26.16
CA LYS A 2 4.81 22.93 25.56
C LYS A 2 4.93 22.79 24.02
N TRP A 3 5.24 23.86 23.30
CA TRP A 3 5.28 23.89 21.82
C TRP A 3 6.47 23.19 21.16
N ARG A 4 7.58 22.95 21.88
CA ARG A 4 8.75 22.28 21.30
C ARG A 4 8.55 20.78 21.09
N TRP A 5 7.76 20.12 21.94
CA TRP A 5 7.50 18.68 21.87
C TRP A 5 6.68 18.26 20.65
N TYR A 6 5.68 19.07 20.27
CA TYR A 6 4.85 18.78 19.10
C TYR A 6 5.62 18.82 17.77
N ARG A 7 6.71 19.60 17.68
CA ARG A 7 7.55 19.67 16.47
C ARG A 7 8.29 18.36 16.22
N SER A 8 8.78 17.76 17.30
CA SER A 8 9.44 16.45 17.26
C SER A 8 8.43 15.37 16.86
N LEU A 9 7.22 15.39 17.43
CA LEU A 9 6.24 14.31 17.24
C LEU A 9 5.75 14.17 15.79
N ILE A 10 5.42 15.27 15.09
CA ILE A 10 4.97 15.21 13.68
C ILE A 10 6.09 14.71 12.76
N LEU A 11 7.33 15.15 13.02
CA LEU A 11 8.50 14.69 12.28
C LEU A 11 8.69 13.18 12.46
N TRP A 12 8.74 12.71 13.71
CA TRP A 12 8.94 11.29 14.02
C TRP A 12 7.80 10.41 13.52
N ALA A 13 6.55 10.86 13.65
CA ALA A 13 5.40 10.14 13.13
C ALA A 13 5.50 9.93 11.61
N GLY A 14 5.85 10.97 10.85
CA GLY A 14 6.05 10.84 9.41
C GLY A 14 7.21 9.92 9.04
N LEU A 15 8.35 10.03 9.72
CA LEU A 15 9.50 9.14 9.51
C LEU A 15 9.15 7.67 9.80
N LEU A 16 8.42 7.40 10.89
CA LEU A 16 7.97 6.05 11.24
C LEU A 16 7.02 5.49 10.19
N VAL A 17 6.05 6.27 9.71
CA VAL A 17 5.12 5.85 8.65
C VAL A 17 5.86 5.57 7.35
N MET A 18 6.75 6.45 6.92
CA MET A 18 7.53 6.27 5.69
C MET A 18 8.49 5.08 5.78
N GLY A 19 9.12 4.89 6.94
CA GLY A 19 9.98 3.74 7.22
C GLY A 19 9.19 2.43 7.18
N PHE A 20 8.01 2.40 7.80
CA PHE A 20 7.12 1.24 7.76
C PHE A 20 6.65 0.92 6.33
N ILE A 21 6.22 1.91 5.55
CA ILE A 21 5.80 1.70 4.15
C ILE A 21 6.96 1.19 3.30
N SER A 22 8.17 1.74 3.49
CA SER A 22 9.37 1.29 2.77
C SER A 22 9.74 -0.14 3.13
N TRP A 23 9.65 -0.50 4.41
CA TRP A 23 9.82 -1.88 4.86
C TRP A 23 8.76 -2.81 4.27
N ALA A 24 7.49 -2.42 4.29
CA ALA A 24 6.39 -3.22 3.73
C ALA A 24 6.53 -3.40 2.21
N TRP A 25 7.00 -2.36 1.51
CA TRP A 25 7.35 -2.45 0.09
C TRP A 25 8.48 -3.47 -0.12
N TRP A 26 9.59 -3.31 0.59
CA TRP A 26 10.71 -4.24 0.50
C TRP A 26 10.31 -5.69 0.84
N ASP A 27 9.54 -5.91 1.91
CA ASP A 27 9.03 -7.22 2.29
C ASP A 27 8.15 -7.80 1.19
N SER A 28 7.24 -7.01 0.59
CA SER A 28 6.37 -7.46 -0.51
C SER A 28 7.13 -7.87 -1.78
N CYS A 29 8.36 -7.40 -1.96
CA CYS A 29 9.23 -7.82 -3.07
C CYS A 29 9.83 -9.22 -2.84
N HIS A 30 9.96 -9.66 -1.58
CA HIS A 30 10.62 -10.91 -1.19
C HIS A 30 9.65 -11.96 -0.66
N SER A 31 8.56 -11.50 -0.08
CA SER A 31 7.53 -12.30 0.56
C SER A 31 6.17 -11.86 0.05
N SER A 32 5.27 -12.82 -0.04
CA SER A 32 3.86 -12.56 -0.23
C SER A 32 3.13 -12.96 1.04
N SER A 33 2.31 -12.06 1.55
CA SER A 33 1.51 -12.30 2.76
C SER A 33 0.05 -12.03 2.43
N GLU A 34 -0.84 -12.95 2.76
CA GLU A 34 -2.27 -12.86 2.48
C GLU A 34 -3.07 -13.19 3.73
N ALA A 35 -4.10 -12.41 3.99
CA ALA A 35 -5.09 -12.68 5.03
C ALA A 35 -6.46 -12.80 4.35
N MET A 36 -7.13 -13.92 4.57
CA MET A 36 -8.43 -14.23 3.97
C MET A 36 -9.47 -14.52 5.05
N LYS A 37 -10.68 -13.99 4.89
CA LYS A 37 -11.84 -14.32 5.71
C LYS A 37 -13.11 -14.26 4.88
N ASN A 38 -13.91 -15.32 4.96
CA ASN A 38 -15.05 -15.55 4.08
C ASN A 38 -14.59 -15.51 2.62
N GLU A 39 -15.19 -14.61 1.84
CA GLU A 39 -14.86 -14.33 0.45
C GLU A 39 -13.88 -13.15 0.33
N TRP A 40 -13.53 -12.46 1.41
CA TRP A 40 -12.66 -11.28 1.35
C TRP A 40 -11.21 -11.65 1.62
N TYR A 41 -10.30 -11.00 0.90
CA TYR A 41 -8.87 -11.12 1.13
C TYR A 41 -8.17 -9.77 1.05
N VAL A 42 -7.10 -9.67 1.83
CA VAL A 42 -6.12 -8.60 1.75
C VAL A 42 -4.74 -9.24 1.66
N GLY A 43 -3.95 -8.81 0.69
CA GLY A 43 -2.63 -9.38 0.43
C GLY A 43 -1.59 -8.32 0.15
N SER A 44 -0.38 -8.53 0.64
CA SER A 44 0.81 -7.80 0.26
C SER A 44 1.58 -8.66 -0.73
N HIS A 45 1.63 -8.21 -1.98
CA HIS A 45 2.29 -8.91 -3.07
C HIS A 45 2.95 -7.89 -3.95
N GLU A 46 4.10 -8.22 -4.54
CA GLU A 46 4.45 -7.63 -5.84
C GLU A 46 4.71 -6.12 -5.79
N SER A 47 5.24 -5.56 -4.71
CA SER A 47 5.33 -4.11 -4.51
C SER A 47 4.00 -3.38 -4.32
N GLY A 48 2.93 -4.07 -3.88
CA GLY A 48 1.67 -3.42 -3.54
C GLY A 48 0.79 -4.20 -2.58
N ILE A 49 -0.36 -3.59 -2.28
CA ILE A 49 -1.43 -4.17 -1.47
C ILE A 49 -2.60 -4.48 -2.40
N THR A 50 -3.15 -5.68 -2.29
CA THR A 50 -4.35 -6.11 -2.99
C THR A 50 -5.47 -6.29 -1.99
N PHE A 51 -6.63 -5.73 -2.30
CA PHE A 51 -7.89 -6.01 -1.61
C PHE A 51 -8.81 -6.67 -2.61
N GLY A 52 -9.50 -7.72 -2.21
CA GLY A 52 -10.45 -8.32 -3.13
C GLY A 52 -11.49 -9.18 -2.45
N ARG A 53 -12.48 -9.54 -3.25
CA ARG A 53 -13.45 -10.58 -2.95
C ARG A 53 -13.20 -11.72 -3.92
N SER A 54 -12.99 -12.93 -3.41
CA SER A 54 -12.90 -14.16 -4.19
C SER A 54 -14.28 -14.76 -4.36
N GLY A 55 -14.69 -14.97 -5.62
CA GLY A 55 -15.91 -15.67 -5.95
C GLY A 55 -15.80 -17.16 -5.66
N GLY A 56 -16.57 -17.68 -4.71
CA GLY A 56 -16.71 -19.13 -4.50
C GLY A 56 -15.73 -19.79 -3.53
N THR A 57 -14.76 -19.06 -2.96
CA THR A 57 -14.01 -19.56 -1.79
C THR A 57 -14.58 -18.95 -0.51
N ARG A 58 -15.19 -19.80 0.34
CA ARG A 58 -15.62 -19.41 1.69
C ARG A 58 -14.69 -20.05 2.70
N ARG A 59 -13.83 -19.23 3.30
CA ARG A 59 -13.05 -19.62 4.48
C ARG A 59 -13.77 -19.11 5.73
N SER A 60 -14.29 -20.03 6.55
CA SER A 60 -15.06 -19.67 7.76
C SER A 60 -14.18 -19.05 8.85
N ALA A 61 -12.89 -19.41 8.89
CA ALA A 61 -11.88 -18.86 9.78
C ALA A 61 -11.02 -17.80 9.08
N LEU A 62 -10.43 -16.90 9.88
CA LEU A 62 -9.36 -16.04 9.40
C LEU A 62 -8.14 -16.92 9.12
N GLU A 63 -7.73 -16.99 7.85
CA GLU A 63 -6.52 -17.68 7.45
C GLU A 63 -5.45 -16.66 7.07
N TRP A 64 -4.24 -16.87 7.60
CA TRP A 64 -3.07 -16.09 7.24
C TRP A 64 -2.06 -17.01 6.56
N THR A 65 -1.66 -16.64 5.36
CA THR A 65 -0.68 -17.39 4.58
C THR A 65 0.48 -16.48 4.21
N ARG A 66 1.69 -17.00 4.37
CA ARG A 66 2.92 -16.36 3.90
C ARG A 66 3.66 -17.33 3.03
N TYR A 67 4.00 -16.89 1.83
CA TYR A 67 4.79 -17.69 0.89
C TYR A 67 5.98 -16.87 0.40
N GLY A 68 7.14 -17.54 0.30
CA GLY A 68 8.34 -16.94 -0.26
C GLY A 68 8.08 -16.59 -1.73
N SER A 69 8.42 -15.38 -2.13
CA SER A 69 8.41 -15.01 -3.53
C SER A 69 9.66 -15.60 -4.18
N PRO A 70 9.55 -16.45 -5.22
CA PRO A 70 10.74 -16.96 -5.88
C PRO A 70 11.56 -15.77 -6.43
N ALA A 71 12.86 -15.76 -6.15
CA ALA A 71 13.79 -14.67 -6.48
C ALA A 71 13.84 -14.27 -7.97
N ARG A 72 13.16 -15.00 -8.86
CA ARG A 72 13.10 -14.73 -10.31
C ARG A 72 12.05 -13.68 -10.70
N TYR A 73 11.30 -13.13 -9.74
CA TYR A 73 10.12 -12.30 -10.04
C TYR A 73 10.28 -10.81 -9.71
N HIS A 74 11.51 -10.31 -9.49
CA HIS A 74 11.81 -8.91 -9.12
C HIS A 74 11.69 -7.88 -10.26
N ALA A 75 10.63 -7.93 -11.06
CA ALA A 75 10.34 -6.82 -11.98
C ALA A 75 9.65 -5.67 -11.23
N LEU A 76 10.32 -4.53 -11.12
CA LEU A 76 9.90 -3.25 -10.55
C LEU A 76 8.77 -2.54 -11.35
N HIS A 77 8.04 -3.25 -12.22
CA HIS A 77 7.12 -2.62 -13.17
C HIS A 77 5.66 -2.60 -12.69
N PRO A 78 4.97 -1.44 -12.80
CA PRO A 78 3.57 -1.33 -12.48
C PRO A 78 2.75 -1.95 -13.63
N SER A 79 2.36 -3.22 -13.48
CA SER A 79 1.28 -3.74 -14.32
C SER A 79 -0.04 -3.18 -13.79
N LEU A 80 -0.42 -2.02 -14.30
CA LEU A 80 -1.83 -1.60 -14.37
C LEU A 80 -2.60 -2.74 -15.04
N PRO A 81 -3.81 -3.11 -14.57
CA PRO A 81 -4.78 -2.22 -13.94
C PRO A 81 -4.84 -2.26 -12.40
N PHE A 82 -5.21 -1.13 -11.80
CA PHE A 82 -5.50 -1.01 -10.36
C PHE A 82 -6.74 -1.80 -9.95
N VAL A 83 -7.68 -2.06 -10.86
CA VAL A 83 -8.90 -2.82 -10.57
C VAL A 83 -9.04 -3.92 -11.61
N GLY A 84 -9.37 -5.12 -11.17
CA GLY A 84 -9.61 -6.25 -12.06
C GLY A 84 -10.78 -7.10 -11.59
N ARG A 85 -11.27 -7.92 -12.53
CA ARG A 85 -12.36 -8.87 -12.32
C ARG A 85 -11.95 -10.20 -12.92
N GLY A 86 -12.33 -11.29 -12.24
CA GLY A 86 -12.08 -12.64 -12.72
C GLY A 86 -12.83 -12.91 -14.03
N ARG A 87 -12.33 -13.87 -14.80
CA ARG A 87 -12.89 -14.26 -16.10
C ARG A 87 -13.31 -15.72 -16.03
N GLU A 88 -14.42 -16.06 -16.70
CA GLU A 88 -14.86 -17.46 -16.85
C GLU A 88 -14.13 -18.12 -18.02
N ASP A 89 -12.80 -18.07 -18.01
CA ASP A 89 -12.04 -18.98 -18.85
C ASP A 89 -11.79 -20.23 -18.00
N ASP A 90 -11.82 -21.42 -18.61
CA ASP A 90 -11.75 -22.71 -17.92
C ASP A 90 -10.65 -22.71 -16.86
N SER A 91 -11.06 -22.55 -15.59
CA SER A 91 -10.17 -22.22 -14.47
C SER A 91 -9.08 -23.26 -14.27
N HIS A 92 -9.28 -24.46 -14.82
CA HIS A 92 -8.32 -25.55 -14.82
C HIS A 92 -7.20 -25.37 -15.85
N GLU A 93 -7.51 -25.01 -17.09
CA GLU A 93 -6.47 -24.72 -18.11
C GLU A 93 -5.70 -23.45 -17.76
N ALA A 94 -6.39 -22.39 -17.31
CA ALA A 94 -5.73 -21.16 -16.89
C ALA A 94 -4.82 -21.39 -15.66
N SER A 95 -5.22 -22.21 -14.69
CA SER A 95 -4.36 -22.52 -13.54
C SER A 95 -3.19 -23.44 -13.89
N MET A 96 -3.34 -24.36 -14.87
CA MET A 96 -2.23 -25.14 -15.40
C MET A 96 -1.27 -24.28 -16.24
N ALA A 97 -1.78 -23.43 -17.11
CA ALA A 97 -0.99 -22.47 -17.88
C ALA A 97 -0.26 -21.46 -16.99
N ALA A 98 -0.84 -21.10 -15.83
CA ALA A 98 -0.14 -20.28 -14.83
C ALA A 98 1.10 -21.01 -14.28
N ARG A 99 1.01 -22.31 -13.98
CA ARG A 99 2.15 -23.09 -13.45
C ARG A 99 3.32 -23.15 -14.43
N ASP A 100 3.03 -23.22 -15.72
CA ASP A 100 4.03 -23.34 -16.79
C ASP A 100 4.39 -21.98 -17.41
N ALA A 101 3.91 -20.87 -16.85
CA ALA A 101 4.12 -19.55 -17.42
C ALA A 101 5.62 -19.18 -17.47
N PRO A 102 6.14 -18.76 -18.63
CA PRO A 102 7.57 -18.45 -18.79
C PRO A 102 7.99 -17.16 -18.08
N ASP A 103 7.02 -16.29 -17.77
CA ASP A 103 7.26 -14.99 -17.13
C ASP A 103 6.14 -14.58 -16.15
N ARG A 104 6.44 -13.62 -15.28
CA ARG A 104 5.57 -13.12 -14.21
C ARG A 104 4.26 -12.55 -14.71
N LYS A 105 4.31 -11.73 -15.77
CA LYS A 105 3.11 -11.08 -16.32
C LYS A 105 2.14 -12.16 -16.78
N THR A 106 2.68 -13.19 -17.41
CA THR A 106 1.94 -14.36 -17.88
C THR A 106 1.42 -15.22 -16.72
N TYR A 107 2.23 -15.51 -15.70
CA TYR A 107 1.79 -16.23 -14.48
C TYR A 107 0.59 -15.56 -13.83
N TYR A 108 0.67 -14.24 -13.60
CA TYR A 108 -0.42 -13.52 -12.95
C TYR A 108 -1.60 -13.31 -13.87
N HIS A 109 -1.38 -13.04 -15.16
CA HIS A 109 -2.46 -12.98 -16.11
C HIS A 109 -3.28 -14.27 -16.08
N TYR A 110 -2.63 -15.43 -16.06
CA TYR A 110 -3.30 -16.72 -15.94
C TYR A 110 -3.86 -17.03 -14.55
N ARG A 111 -3.15 -16.69 -13.47
CA ARG A 111 -3.63 -16.87 -12.08
C ARG A 111 -4.89 -16.05 -11.82
N TRP A 112 -4.95 -14.83 -12.34
CA TRP A 112 -6.11 -13.94 -12.22
C TRP A 112 -7.20 -14.28 -13.25
N ALA A 113 -6.84 -14.74 -14.46
CA ALA A 113 -7.81 -15.23 -15.44
C ALA A 113 -8.53 -16.50 -14.97
N GLY A 114 -7.87 -17.36 -14.18
CA GLY A 114 -8.48 -18.54 -13.58
C GLY A 114 -9.37 -18.27 -12.37
N MET A 115 -9.55 -17.00 -11.97
CA MET A 115 -10.45 -16.66 -10.86
C MET A 115 -11.90 -16.53 -11.34
N SER A 116 -12.84 -17.02 -10.52
CA SER A 116 -14.28 -16.89 -10.74
C SER A 116 -14.68 -15.46 -11.17
N LYS A 117 -15.69 -15.32 -12.05
CA LYS A 117 -16.26 -14.02 -12.48
C LYS A 117 -16.74 -13.12 -11.35
N GLU A 118 -17.05 -13.70 -10.20
CA GLU A 118 -17.45 -12.96 -9.02
C GLU A 118 -16.25 -12.35 -8.28
N THR A 119 -15.04 -12.73 -8.67
CA THR A 119 -13.81 -12.22 -8.09
C THR A 119 -13.57 -10.80 -8.57
N VAL A 120 -13.38 -9.88 -7.63
CA VAL A 120 -13.06 -8.47 -7.89
C VAL A 120 -11.90 -8.09 -6.99
N TRP A 121 -10.93 -7.36 -7.52
CA TRP A 121 -9.78 -6.90 -6.75
C TRP A 121 -9.37 -5.47 -7.08
N LEU A 122 -8.73 -4.84 -6.10
CA LEU A 122 -8.11 -3.53 -6.13
C LEU A 122 -6.64 -3.70 -5.71
N TYR A 123 -5.71 -3.41 -6.61
CA TYR A 123 -4.28 -3.37 -6.36
C TYR A 123 -3.82 -1.92 -6.19
N ILE A 124 -3.08 -1.64 -5.12
CA ILE A 124 -2.52 -0.33 -4.78
C ILE A 124 -1.00 -0.49 -4.61
N PRO A 125 -0.19 0.08 -5.50
CA PRO A 125 1.27 0.05 -5.37
C PRO A 125 1.76 0.79 -4.12
N TYR A 126 2.81 0.27 -3.47
CA TYR A 126 3.40 0.95 -2.30
C TYR A 126 4.00 2.31 -2.63
N TRP A 127 4.53 2.52 -3.83
CA TRP A 127 5.03 3.84 -4.23
C TRP A 127 3.93 4.90 -4.20
N LEU A 128 2.69 4.52 -4.53
CA LEU A 128 1.54 5.43 -4.51
C LEU A 128 1.14 5.73 -3.06
N ILE A 129 1.09 4.71 -2.21
CA ILE A 129 0.84 4.88 -0.77
C ILE A 129 1.89 5.80 -0.15
N MET A 130 3.16 5.59 -0.50
CA MET A 130 4.28 6.39 -0.05
C MET A 130 4.21 7.84 -0.54
N ALA A 131 3.82 8.06 -1.81
CA ALA A 131 3.63 9.41 -2.36
C ALA A 131 2.50 10.16 -1.64
N VAL A 132 1.37 9.50 -1.39
CA VAL A 132 0.23 10.10 -0.66
C VAL A 132 0.61 10.42 0.78
N ALA A 133 1.25 9.47 1.49
CA ALA A 133 1.69 9.68 2.86
C ALA A 133 2.74 10.79 2.97
N GLY A 134 3.72 10.80 2.06
CA GLY A 134 4.75 11.83 1.97
C GLY A 134 4.17 13.22 1.70
N ALA A 135 3.24 13.34 0.75
CA ALA A 135 2.56 14.60 0.46
C ALA A 135 1.77 15.13 1.66
N ALA A 136 0.98 14.27 2.31
CA ALA A 136 0.23 14.63 3.51
C ALA A 136 1.16 15.09 4.65
N TRP A 137 2.31 14.42 4.82
CA TRP A 137 3.30 14.79 5.81
C TRP A 137 3.97 16.14 5.51
N VAL A 138 4.38 16.38 4.27
CA VAL A 138 4.96 17.67 3.85
C VAL A 138 3.96 18.81 4.01
N LEU A 139 2.69 18.60 3.66
CA LEU A 139 1.62 19.59 3.87
C LEU A 139 1.44 19.92 5.35
N CYS A 140 1.46 18.92 6.24
CA CYS A 140 1.42 19.13 7.68
C CYS A 140 2.61 19.98 8.16
N LEU A 141 3.82 19.69 7.68
CA LEU A 141 5.02 20.45 8.02
C LEU A 141 4.94 21.90 7.51
N ALA A 142 4.49 22.10 6.27
CA ALA A 142 4.34 23.43 5.67
C ALA A 142 3.29 24.27 6.38
N TRP A 143 2.12 23.71 6.68
CA TRP A 143 1.06 24.39 7.43
C TRP A 143 1.54 24.80 8.82
N ARG A 144 2.29 23.91 9.48
CA ARG A 144 2.86 24.18 10.80
C ARG A 144 3.92 25.27 10.76
N TRP A 145 4.80 25.27 9.77
CA TRP A 145 5.82 26.32 9.60
C TRP A 145 5.16 27.67 9.39
N ARG A 146 4.17 27.75 8.49
CA ARG A 146 3.41 28.98 8.25
C ARG A 146 2.75 29.54 9.52
N SER A 147 2.19 28.65 10.36
CA SER A 147 1.58 29.06 11.63
C SER A 147 2.62 29.65 12.59
N ALA A 148 3.80 29.03 12.70
CA ALA A 148 4.87 29.52 13.57
C ALA A 148 5.43 30.88 13.14
N THR A 149 5.47 31.17 11.83
CA THR A 149 5.90 32.48 11.32
C THR A 149 4.87 33.58 11.56
N ALA A 150 3.58 33.25 11.53
CA ALA A 150 2.51 34.20 11.82
C ALA A 150 2.55 34.67 13.28
N ASP A 151 2.73 33.74 14.23
CA ASP A 151 2.84 34.05 15.67
C ASP A 151 4.08 34.89 16.01
N ALA A 152 5.19 34.67 15.29
CA ALA A 152 6.41 35.45 15.48
C ALA A 152 6.27 36.91 15.01
N GLY A 153 5.51 37.14 13.94
CA GLY A 153 5.26 38.48 13.40
C GLY A 153 4.30 39.32 14.25
N SER A 154 3.34 38.70 14.94
CA SER A 154 2.43 39.42 15.86
C SER A 154 3.12 39.84 17.15
N SER A 155 4.06 39.04 17.67
CA SER A 155 4.78 39.38 18.91
C SER A 155 5.79 40.53 18.75
N ALA A 156 6.16 40.90 17.52
CA ALA A 156 7.14 41.95 17.26
C ALA A 156 6.55 43.37 17.18
N LYS A 157 5.22 43.52 17.20
CA LYS A 157 4.55 44.82 17.01
C LYS A 157 4.28 45.64 18.27
N ASP A 158 4.50 45.12 19.48
CA ASP A 158 4.19 45.84 20.74
C ASP A 158 5.38 46.05 21.69
N PRO A 159 6.27 47.01 21.39
CA PRO A 159 7.00 47.69 22.45
C PRO A 159 6.57 49.16 22.62
N ALA A 160 5.85 49.74 21.66
CA ALA A 160 5.54 51.17 21.62
C ALA A 160 4.18 51.56 22.23
N GLU A 161 3.24 50.62 22.39
CA GLU A 161 1.94 50.88 23.08
C GLU A 161 1.99 50.62 24.60
N GLN A 162 3.16 50.26 25.16
CA GLN A 162 3.35 50.08 26.60
C GLN A 162 4.07 51.27 27.29
N MET A 163 4.26 52.39 26.58
CA MET A 163 4.70 53.67 27.15
C MET A 163 3.58 54.69 27.06
#